data_AF-A0A016T5Y3-F1
#
_entry.id   AF-A0A016T5Y3-F1
#
_cell.length_a   1.000
_cell.length_b   1.000
_cell.length_c   1.000
_cell.angle_alpha   90.00
_cell.angle_beta   90.00
_cell.angle_gamma   90.00
#
_symmetry.space_group_name_H-M   'P 1'
#
loop_
_entity.id
_entity.type
_entity.pdbx_description
1 polymer ?
#
loop_
_entity_poly.entity_id
_entity_poly.type
_entity_poly.pdbx_seq_one_letter_code
_entity_poly.pdbx_strand_id
1 'polypeptide(L)' 'MLVFCPYCGSMLQIEEGDSCMQFSCPSCPYVCPVTKKVSSRIYPKLKDLEEVLGGPSVWDNAQVREQ' A
#
# COMPACT_ATOMS: atom_id res chain seq x y z
N MET A 1 -4.27 -4.86 -3.24
CA MET A 1 -5.15 -5.34 -4.33
C MET A 1 -4.89 -6.81 -4.57
N LEU A 2 -5.93 -7.61 -4.73
CA LEU A 2 -5.84 -9.00 -5.17
C LEU A 2 -6.16 -9.06 -6.66
N VAL A 3 -5.38 -9.82 -7.44
CA VAL A 3 -5.59 -10.01 -8.88
C VAL A 3 -5.79 -11.51 -9.14
N PHE A 4 -6.80 -11.84 -9.94
CA PHE A 4 -7.19 -13.22 -10.22
C PHE A 4 -6.95 -13.58 -11.69
N CYS A 5 -6.63 -14.84 -11.93
CA CYS A 5 -6.51 -15.38 -13.28
C CYS A 5 -7.90 -15.50 -13.94
N PRO A 6 -8.07 -15.04 -15.19
CA PRO A 6 -9.36 -15.12 -15.89
C PRO A 6 -9.80 -16.56 -16.24
N TYR A 7 -8.86 -17.52 -16.25
CA TYR A 7 -9.15 -18.91 -16.63
C TYR A 7 -9.52 -19.80 -15.45
N CYS A 8 -8.75 -19.75 -14.36
CA CYS A 8 -8.89 -20.67 -13.23
C CYS A 8 -9.34 -19.98 -11.92
N GLY A 9 -9.52 -18.66 -11.92
CA GLY A 9 -9.94 -17.90 -10.74
C GLY A 9 -8.93 -17.92 -9.57
N SER A 10 -7.74 -18.48 -9.78
CA SER A 10 -6.69 -18.53 -8.75
C SER A 10 -6.01 -17.17 -8.61
N MET A 11 -5.47 -16.90 -7.42
CA MET A 11 -4.71 -15.68 -7.16
C MET A 11 -3.41 -15.68 -7.96
N LEU A 12 -3.14 -14.58 -8.68
CA LEU A 12 -1.88 -14.40 -9.40
C LEU A 12 -0.76 -14.05 -8.43
N GLN A 13 0.40 -14.65 -8.65
CA GLN A 13 1.64 -14.36 -7.94
C GLN A 13 2.54 -13.48 -8.82
N ILE A 14 3.47 -12.74 -8.21
CA ILE A 14 4.43 -11.91 -8.94
C ILE A 14 5.73 -12.70 -9.04
N GLU A 15 6.23 -12.85 -10.26
CA GLU A 15 7.50 -13.50 -10.58
C GLU A 15 8.36 -12.59 -11.46
N GLU A 16 9.68 -12.79 -11.41
CA GLU A 16 10.62 -12.15 -12.32
C GLU A 16 10.63 -12.91 -13.66
N GLY A 17 10.24 -12.23 -14.74
CA GLY A 17 10.41 -12.73 -16.11
C GLY A 17 11.71 -12.21 -16.74
N ASP A 18 12.01 -12.66 -17.97
CA ASP A 18 13.26 -12.32 -18.67
C ASP A 18 13.51 -10.81 -18.87
N SER A 19 12.43 -10.02 -19.02
CA SER A 19 12.53 -8.58 -19.32
C SER A 19 11.76 -7.69 -18.35
N CYS A 20 10.74 -8.24 -17.68
CA CYS A 20 9.88 -7.49 -16.77
C CYS A 20 9.28 -8.40 -15.71
N MET A 21 8.82 -7.78 -14.62
CA MET A 21 7.99 -8.44 -13.61
C MET A 21 6.71 -8.93 -14.29
N GLN A 22 6.28 -10.15 -13.98
CA GLN A 22 5.10 -10.77 -14.56
C GLN A 22 4.20 -11.36 -13.48
N PHE A 23 2.89 -11.30 -13.71
CA PHE A 23 1.91 -12.01 -12.92
C PHE A 23 1.77 -13.44 -13.44
N SER A 24 2.22 -14.42 -12.68
CA SER A 24 2.09 -15.84 -12.97
C SER A 24 0.91 -16.44 -12.21
N CYS A 25 0.28 -17.46 -12.79
CA CYS A 25 -0.71 -18.25 -12.08
C CYS A 25 -0.08 -19.58 -11.61
N PRO A 26 -0.25 -19.99 -10.34
CA PRO A 26 0.32 -21.26 -9.86
C PRO A 26 -0.41 -22.49 -10.41
N SER A 27 -1.69 -22.36 -10.78
CA SER A 27 -2.54 -23.47 -11.23
C SER A 27 -2.68 -23.60 -12.75
N CYS A 28 -2.22 -22.62 -13.54
CA CYS A 28 -2.33 -22.66 -15.00
C CYS A 28 -1.18 -21.87 -15.67
N PRO A 29 -0.82 -22.12 -16.94
CA PRO A 29 0.30 -21.46 -17.61
C PRO A 29 0.00 -19.99 -18.02
N TYR A 30 -0.94 -19.34 -17.35
CA TYR A 30 -1.27 -17.94 -17.60
C TYR A 30 -0.21 -17.03 -17.02
N VAL A 31 0.37 -16.18 -17.88
CA VAL A 31 1.34 -15.15 -17.53
C VAL A 31 0.91 -13.81 -18.10
N CYS A 32 1.00 -12.76 -17.28
CA CYS A 32 0.64 -11.40 -17.67
C CYS A 32 1.78 -10.43 -17.29
N PRO A 33 2.51 -9.87 -18.28
CA PRO A 33 3.63 -8.98 -18.00
C PRO A 33 3.18 -7.61 -17.48
N VAL A 34 3.91 -7.08 -16.49
CA VAL A 34 3.64 -5.76 -15.89
C VAL A 34 4.24 -4.66 -16.77
N THR A 35 3.44 -4.15 -17.71
CA THR A 35 3.87 -3.10 -18.67
C THR A 35 3.72 -1.68 -18.13
N LYS A 36 2.92 -1.49 -17.09
CA LYS A 36 2.60 -0.18 -16.50
C LYS A 36 2.79 -0.21 -14.99
N LYS A 37 3.00 0.96 -14.39
CA LYS A 37 3.09 1.11 -12.94
C LYS A 37 1.76 0.74 -12.28
N VAL A 38 1.76 -0.33 -11.49
CA VAL A 38 0.63 -0.74 -10.65
C VAL A 38 0.94 -0.33 -9.20
N SER A 39 0.03 0.38 -8.54
CA SER A 39 0.18 0.75 -7.12
C SER A 39 -1.14 0.64 -6.38
N SER A 40 -1.11 0.03 -5.21
CA SER A 40 -2.25 -0.06 -4.28
C SER A 40 -1.90 0.75 -3.04
N ARG A 41 -2.70 1.76 -2.70
CA ARG A 41 -2.49 2.58 -1.50
C ARG A 41 -3.62 2.34 -0.52
N ILE A 42 -3.26 2.10 0.74
CA ILE A 42 -4.20 2.10 1.85
C ILE A 42 -3.90 3.36 2.64
N TYR A 43 -4.91 4.22 2.84
CA TYR A 43 -4.81 5.41 3.66
C TYR A 43 -5.35 5.06 5.05
N PRO A 44 -4.49 4.67 6.01
CA PRO A 44 -4.96 4.34 7.34
C PRO A 44 -5.52 5.59 8.01
N LYS A 45 -6.53 5.40 8.86
CA LYS A 45 -6.95 6.46 9.77
C LYS A 45 -5.82 6.70 10.77
N LEU A 46 -5.33 7.93 10.81
CA LEU A 46 -4.38 8.36 11.83
C LEU A 46 -5.12 8.39 13.17
N LYS A 47 -4.38 8.15 14.25
CA LYS A 47 -4.90 8.30 15.60
C LYS A 47 -5.26 9.77 15.85
N ASP A 48 -6.33 10.01 16.58
CA ASP A 48 -6.74 11.36 16.95
C ASP A 48 -5.65 12.00 17.81
N LEU A 49 -5.12 13.12 17.33
CA LEU A 49 -4.00 13.83 17.96
C LEU A 49 -4.40 14.38 19.34
N GLU A 50 -5.68 14.67 19.56
CA GLU A 50 -6.21 15.14 20.85
C GLU A 50 -5.98 14.12 21.98
N GLU A 51 -5.99 12.82 21.67
CA GLU A 51 -5.74 11.76 22.65
C GLU A 51 -4.25 11.71 23.08
N VAL A 52 -3.34 12.17 22.21
CA VAL A 52 -1.89 12.05 22.43
C VAL A 52 -1.26 13.36 22.92
N LEU A 53 -1.68 14.48 22.36
CA LEU A 53 -1.11 15.80 22.62
C LEU A 53 -1.86 16.57 23.70
N GLY A 54 -2.99 16.04 24.15
CA GLY A 54 -3.96 16.79 24.95
C GLY A 54 -4.56 17.94 24.14
N GLY A 55 -5.73 18.42 24.57
CA GLY A 55 -6.40 19.54 23.92
C GLY A 55 -5.53 20.80 23.82
N PRO A 56 -5.99 21.83 23.10
CA PRO A 56 -5.23 23.05 22.83
C PRO A 56 -4.67 23.73 24.09
N SER A 57 -5.32 23.56 25.24
CA SER A 57 -4.89 24.12 26.54
C SER A 57 -3.58 23.56 27.10
N VAL A 58 -3.09 22.42 26.60
CA VAL A 58 -1.82 21.82 27.09
C VAL A 58 -0.61 22.57 26.55
N TRP A 59 -0.77 23.29 25.44
CA TRP A 59 0.31 23.96 24.71
C TRP A 59 0.48 25.42 25.13
N ASP A 60 -0.44 25.97 25.91
CA ASP A 60 -0.42 27.37 26.36
C ASP A 60 0.82 27.71 27.22
N ASN A 61 1.42 26.72 27.88
CA ASN A 61 2.61 26.89 28.70
C ASN A 61 3.91 26.40 28.02
N ALA A 62 3.83 26.01 26.74
CA ALA A 62 5.00 25.53 26.01
C ALA A 62 5.94 26.71 25.71
N GLN A 63 7.22 26.56 26.07
CA GLN A 63 8.19 27.64 25.92
C GLN A 63 8.53 27.89 24.45
N VAL A 64 8.05 29.01 23.91
CA VAL A 64 8.44 29.51 22.59
C VAL A 64 9.77 30.25 22.72
N ARG A 65 10.79 29.82 21.95
CA ARG A 65 12.03 30.60 21.83
C ARG A 65 11.85 31.60 20.68
N GLU A 66 11.92 32.89 21.01
CA GLU A 66 12.01 33.97 20.01
C GLU A 66 13.46 34.07 19.50
N GLN A 67 13.63 34.31 18.21
CA GLN A 67 14.93 34.53 17.54
C GLN A 67 15.07 35.99 17.11
#